data_AF-A0A126NR86-F1
#
_entry.id   AF-A0A126NR86-F1
#
_cell.length_a   1.000
_cell.length_b   1.000
_cell.length_c   1.000
_cell.angle_alpha   90.00
_cell.angle_beta   90.00
_cell.angle_gamma   90.00
#
_symmetry.space_group_name_H-M   'P 1'
#
loop_
_entity.id
_entity.type
_entity.pdbx_description
1 polymer ?
#
loop_
_entity_poly.entity_id
_entity_poly.type
_entity_poly.pdbx_seq_one_letter_code
_entity_poly.pdbx_strand_id
1 'polypeptide(L)'
;MSEPADLGTPLVRYPWIIVRLRCHVCPRNAEVRLAALAARYGHRVPIRMVLHAFMSGCPWNPHTELRKPQKYGHRCGAYVPDLNSTRPPDLPPSMTGLSLIEGGKADMLPAEPMPAERRRVGEADDV
;
A
#
# COMPACT_ATOMS: atom_id res chain seq x y z
N MET A 1 -12.90 1.35 22.31
CA MET A 1 -12.68 1.94 20.97
C MET A 1 -11.40 2.73 21.06
N SER A 2 -10.35 2.32 20.35
CA SER A 2 -9.08 3.04 20.31
C SER A 2 -9.32 4.40 19.65
N GLU A 3 -8.86 5.48 20.28
CA GLU A 3 -8.88 6.82 19.68
C GLU A 3 -8.08 6.80 18.36
N PRO A 4 -8.56 7.43 17.28
CA PRO A 4 -7.83 7.46 16.01
C PRO A 4 -6.48 8.15 16.21
N ALA A 5 -5.41 7.57 15.65
CA ALA A 5 -4.09 8.16 15.74
C ALA A 5 -4.07 9.53 15.02
N ASP A 6 -3.47 10.53 15.64
CA ASP A 6 -3.26 11.87 15.11
C ASP A 6 -1.75 12.18 14.97
N LEU A 7 -1.39 13.28 14.33
CA LEU A 7 -0.02 13.78 14.23
C LEU A 7 0.64 14.01 15.61
N GLY A 8 -0.16 14.25 16.65
CA GLY A 8 0.30 14.34 18.04
C GLY A 8 0.60 13.01 18.71
N THR A 9 0.18 11.88 18.14
CA THR A 9 0.36 10.56 18.75
C THR A 9 1.85 10.21 18.83
N PRO A 10 2.36 9.81 20.01
CA PRO A 10 3.74 9.37 20.16
C PRO A 10 3.94 8.00 19.48
N LEU A 11 5.15 7.72 18.98
CA LEU A 11 5.46 6.47 18.30
C LEU A 11 5.08 5.22 19.13
N VAL A 12 5.26 5.25 20.45
CA VAL A 12 4.87 4.13 21.33
C VAL A 12 3.37 3.83 21.39
N ARG A 13 2.51 4.82 21.09
CA ARG A 13 1.05 4.66 21.03
C ARG A 13 0.54 4.52 19.60
N TYR A 14 1.45 4.45 18.63
CA TYR A 14 1.05 4.29 17.24
C TYR A 14 0.51 2.87 17.01
N PRO A 15 -0.67 2.71 16.40
CA PRO A 15 -1.36 1.42 16.33
C PRO A 15 -0.76 0.44 15.32
N TRP A 16 0.15 0.89 14.44
CA TRP A 16 0.68 0.09 13.33
C TRP A 16 2.20 -0.11 13.43
N ILE A 17 2.69 -1.19 12.84
CA ILE A 17 4.11 -1.56 12.81
C ILE A 17 4.83 -0.84 11.68
N ILE A 18 4.18 -0.63 10.53
CA ILE A 18 4.73 0.16 9.42
C ILE A 18 4.11 1.55 9.42
N VAL A 19 4.96 2.58 9.29
CA VAL A 19 4.58 3.96 9.08
C VAL A 19 4.85 4.33 7.62
N ARG A 20 3.81 4.73 6.89
CA ARG A 20 3.94 5.19 5.51
C ARG A 20 3.99 6.72 5.48
N LEU A 21 4.98 7.26 4.80
CA LEU A 21 5.16 8.69 4.57
C LEU A 21 5.05 8.96 3.08
N ARG A 22 4.17 9.88 2.69
CA ARG A 22 3.91 10.25 1.29
C ARG A 22 3.92 11.76 1.14
N CYS A 23 4.05 12.24 -0.09
CA CYS A 23 3.91 13.64 -0.43
C CYS A 23 3.00 13.77 -1.66
N HIS A 24 2.07 14.72 -1.64
CA HIS A 24 1.20 14.99 -2.79
C HIS A 24 1.91 15.68 -3.97
N VAL A 25 3.07 16.30 -3.72
CA VAL A 25 3.76 17.15 -4.71
C VAL A 25 4.98 16.48 -5.32
N CYS A 26 5.78 15.77 -4.51
CA CYS A 26 6.99 15.09 -5.00
C CYS A 26 6.77 13.57 -5.01
N PRO A 27 7.45 12.81 -5.90
CA PRO A 27 7.29 11.35 -6.01
C PRO A 27 7.81 10.56 -4.80
N ARG A 28 8.40 11.26 -3.83
CA ARG A 28 9.04 10.68 -2.67
C ARG A 28 8.04 10.00 -1.76
N ASN A 29 8.38 8.78 -1.39
CA ASN A 29 7.65 7.94 -0.46
C ASN A 29 8.65 7.26 0.48
N ALA A 30 8.18 6.87 1.66
CA ALA A 30 8.95 6.03 2.57
C ALA A 30 8.02 5.10 3.32
N GLU A 31 8.45 3.87 3.51
CA GLU A 31 7.77 2.88 4.34
C GLU A 31 8.80 2.40 5.35
N VAL A 32 8.55 2.69 6.63
CA VAL A 32 9.55 2.48 7.68
C VAL A 32 8.90 1.77 8.85
N ARG A 33 9.59 0.79 9.41
CA ARG A 33 9.15 0.11 10.63
C ARG A 33 9.19 1.07 11.82
N LEU A 34 8.14 1.04 12.63
CA LEU A 34 8.00 1.83 13.85
C LEU A 34 9.19 1.64 14.79
N ALA A 35 9.69 0.41 14.94
CA ALA A 35 10.87 0.10 15.74
C ALA A 35 12.13 0.85 15.26
N ALA A 36 12.33 0.99 13.95
CA ALA A 36 13.46 1.73 13.38
C ALA A 36 13.31 3.24 13.62
N LEU A 37 12.09 3.78 13.51
CA LEU A 37 11.80 5.17 13.84
C LEU A 37 12.00 5.45 15.33
N ALA A 38 11.54 4.56 16.21
CA ALA A 38 11.71 4.66 17.65
C ALA A 38 13.18 4.55 18.07
N ALA A 39 13.98 3.72 17.40
CA ALA A 39 15.42 3.64 17.62
C ALA A 39 16.15 4.91 17.19
N ARG A 40 15.72 5.54 16.08
CA ARG A 40 16.36 6.74 15.54
C ARG A 40 15.99 8.04 16.25
N TYR A 41 14.70 8.21 16.58
CA TYR A 41 14.17 9.47 17.14
C TYR A 41 13.77 9.35 18.61
N GLY A 42 13.55 8.14 19.11
CA GLY A 42 13.01 7.88 20.44
C GLY A 42 11.52 7.53 20.43
N HIS A 43 11.09 6.68 21.36
CA HIS A 43 9.74 6.12 21.40
C HIS A 43 8.63 7.12 21.79
N ARG A 44 8.97 8.21 22.50
CA ARG A 44 7.99 9.24 22.94
C ARG A 44 7.80 10.36 21.92
N VAL A 45 8.56 10.34 20.83
CA VAL A 45 8.49 11.38 19.81
C VAL A 45 7.14 11.31 19.09
N PRO A 46 6.45 12.44 18.85
CA PRO A 46 5.22 12.47 18.08
C PRO A 46 5.48 12.31 16.59
N ILE A 47 4.52 11.74 15.87
CA ILE A 47 4.62 11.47 14.42
C ILE A 47 4.91 12.75 13.62
N ARG A 48 4.39 13.91 14.05
CA ARG A 48 4.69 15.21 13.43
C ARG A 48 6.19 15.49 13.29
N MET A 49 7.02 15.04 14.23
CA MET A 49 8.47 15.25 14.16
C MET A 49 9.12 14.35 13.12
N VAL A 50 8.66 13.11 12.99
CA VAL A 50 9.08 12.20 11.92
C VAL A 50 8.67 12.77 10.56
N LEU A 51 7.45 13.31 10.46
CA LEU A 51 6.98 13.98 9.24
C LEU A 51 7.84 15.20 8.90
N HIS A 52 8.20 16.02 9.88
CA HIS A 52 9.10 17.16 9.67
C HIS A 52 10.50 16.73 9.21
N ALA A 53 11.05 15.66 9.79
CA ALA A 53 12.30 15.07 9.33
C ALA A 53 12.19 14.56 7.88
N PHE A 54 11.07 13.95 7.51
CA PHE A 54 10.78 13.63 6.12
C PHE A 54 10.67 14.88 5.26
N MET A 55 10.02 15.96 5.69
CA MET A 55 9.93 17.21 4.90
C MET A 55 11.29 17.82 4.56
N SER A 56 12.30 17.64 5.41
CA SER A 56 13.65 18.21 5.20
C SER A 56 14.28 17.86 3.84
N GLY A 57 14.01 16.66 3.30
CA GLY A 57 14.48 16.24 1.99
C GLY A 57 13.59 16.66 0.81
N CYS A 58 12.54 17.45 1.02
CA CYS A 58 11.64 17.88 -0.05
C CYS A 58 12.19 19.14 -0.75
N PRO A 59 12.25 19.17 -2.10
CA PRO A 59 12.57 20.40 -2.84
C PRO A 59 11.56 21.55 -2.62
N TRP A 60 10.36 21.20 -2.14
CA TRP A 60 9.25 22.13 -1.88
C TRP A 60 9.05 22.35 -0.37
N ASN A 61 10.06 22.04 0.46
CA ASN A 61 9.97 22.21 1.91
C ASN A 61 9.72 23.68 2.27
N PRO A 62 8.61 24.02 2.95
CA PRO A 62 8.32 25.39 3.37
C PRO A 62 9.25 25.89 4.48
N HIS A 63 9.94 24.98 5.18
CA HIS A 63 10.84 25.32 6.30
C HIS A 63 12.29 25.53 5.87
N THR A 64 12.60 25.39 4.58
CA THR A 64 13.97 25.58 4.07
C THR A 64 14.20 27.03 3.67
N GLU A 65 15.22 27.67 4.25
CA GLU A 65 15.57 29.07 3.97
C GLU A 65 16.05 29.32 2.54
N LEU A 66 16.50 28.27 1.83
CA LEU A 66 16.96 28.37 0.44
C LEU A 66 15.86 28.81 -0.54
N ARG A 67 14.58 28.76 -0.15
CA ARG A 67 13.47 29.08 -1.05
C ARG A 67 12.52 30.10 -0.44
N LYS A 68 12.43 31.28 -1.08
CA LYS A 68 11.40 32.27 -0.74
C LYS A 68 10.01 31.68 -0.96
N PRO A 69 9.08 31.83 0.01
CA PRO A 69 7.72 31.33 -0.13
C PRO A 69 7.04 32.03 -1.31
N GLN A 70 6.69 31.27 -2.33
CA GLN A 70 6.00 31.77 -3.52
C GLN A 70 4.49 31.81 -3.24
N LYS A 71 3.81 32.90 -3.60
CA LYS A 71 2.36 33.08 -3.38
C LYS A 71 1.52 31.99 -4.06
N TYR A 72 1.97 31.55 -5.24
CA TYR A 72 1.30 30.52 -6.06
C TYR A 72 2.18 29.27 -6.28
N GLY A 73 3.28 29.12 -5.54
CA GLY A 73 4.17 27.97 -5.67
C GLY A 73 3.68 26.77 -4.87
N HIS A 74 4.05 25.57 -5.32
CA HIS A 74 3.77 24.35 -4.57
C HIS A 74 4.47 24.37 -3.21
N ARG A 75 3.77 23.86 -2.19
CA ARG A 75 4.32 23.61 -0.85
C ARG A 75 4.41 22.10 -0.63
N CYS A 76 5.36 21.65 0.18
CA CYS A 76 5.48 20.25 0.53
C CYS A 76 4.16 19.73 1.13
N GLY A 77 3.46 18.87 0.40
CA GLY A 77 2.24 18.20 0.85
C GLY A 77 2.55 16.87 1.52
N ALA A 78 3.52 16.85 2.44
CA ALA A 78 3.88 15.62 3.15
C ALA A 78 2.77 15.24 4.13
N TYR A 79 2.38 13.97 4.13
CA TYR A 79 1.33 13.44 4.98
C TYR A 79 1.58 11.96 5.32
N VAL A 80 0.89 11.50 6.34
CA VAL A 80 0.88 10.10 6.78
C VAL A 80 -0.47 9.51 6.36
N PRO A 81 -0.52 8.67 5.29
CA PRO A 81 -1.78 8.10 4.81
C PRO A 81 -2.51 7.29 5.87
N ASP A 82 -1.75 6.70 6.79
CA ASP A 82 -2.28 5.78 7.80
C ASP A 82 -3.16 6.50 8.82
N LEU A 83 -2.90 7.77 9.16
CA LEU A 83 -3.70 8.53 10.14
C LEU A 83 -5.16 8.69 9.71
N ASN A 84 -5.43 8.72 8.41
CA ASN A 84 -6.78 8.87 7.86
C ASN A 84 -7.45 7.53 7.53
N SER A 85 -6.76 6.41 7.77
CA SER A 85 -7.20 5.07 7.39
C SER A 85 -7.34 4.18 8.61
N THR A 86 -8.56 3.70 8.89
CA THR A 86 -8.79 2.67 9.93
C THR A 86 -8.15 1.33 9.56
N ARG A 87 -7.81 1.13 8.28
CA ARG A 87 -7.24 -0.13 7.77
C ARG A 87 -5.73 -0.17 8.04
N PRO A 88 -5.24 -1.14 8.82
CA PRO A 88 -3.81 -1.33 9.05
C PRO A 88 -3.03 -1.50 7.75
N PRO A 89 -1.87 -0.83 7.61
CA PRO A 89 -0.94 -1.08 6.52
C PRO A 89 -0.29 -2.48 6.61
N ASP A 90 -0.31 -3.09 7.80
CA ASP A 90 0.39 -4.35 8.10
C ASP A 90 -0.46 -5.62 7.93
N LEU A 91 -1.74 -5.49 7.55
CA LEU A 91 -2.60 -6.66 7.36
C LEU A 91 -2.09 -7.50 6.17
N PRO A 92 -1.95 -8.82 6.33
CA PRO A 92 -1.61 -9.68 5.21
C PRO A 92 -2.68 -9.59 4.11
N PRO A 93 -2.31 -9.83 2.83
CA PRO A 93 -3.21 -9.80 1.68
C PRO A 93 -4.51 -10.59 1.89
N SER A 94 -4.42 -11.71 2.60
CA SER A 94 -5.55 -12.60 2.92
C SER A 94 -6.60 -11.97 3.83
N MET A 95 -6.25 -10.95 4.62
CA MET A 95 -7.15 -10.27 5.56
C MET A 95 -7.57 -8.88 5.08
N THR A 96 -7.12 -8.48 3.89
CA THR A 96 -7.33 -7.14 3.33
C THR A 96 -8.48 -7.08 2.31
N GLY A 97 -9.24 -8.17 2.18
CA GLY A 97 -10.32 -8.34 1.19
C GLY A 97 -9.85 -9.11 -0.04
N LEU A 98 -10.78 -9.51 -0.91
CA LEU A 98 -10.46 -10.26 -2.12
C LEU A 98 -9.66 -9.38 -3.09
N SER A 99 -8.46 -9.82 -3.49
CA SER A 99 -7.68 -9.22 -4.57
C SER A 99 -7.86 -10.01 -5.87
N LEU A 100 -8.07 -9.33 -6.99
CA LEU A 100 -8.10 -9.97 -8.31
C LEU A 100 -6.70 -10.51 -8.63
N ILE A 101 -6.58 -11.82 -8.80
CA ILE A 101 -5.35 -12.47 -9.29
C ILE A 101 -5.55 -12.67 -10.79
N GLU A 102 -4.80 -11.95 -11.62
CA GLU A 102 -4.76 -12.20 -13.06
C GLU A 102 -4.06 -13.54 -13.31
N GLY A 103 -4.82 -14.61 -13.60
CA GLY A 103 -4.23 -15.88 -14.02
C GLY A 103 -4.89 -17.21 -13.61
N GLY A 104 -6.19 -17.28 -13.28
CA GLY A 104 -6.84 -18.55 -12.85
C GLY A 104 -7.55 -19.35 -13.95
N LYS A 105 -7.55 -18.88 -15.21
CA LYS A 105 -8.37 -19.48 -16.28
C LYS A 105 -7.73 -20.73 -16.91
N ALA A 106 -6.41 -20.89 -16.76
CA ALA A 106 -5.67 -22.05 -17.25
C ALA A 106 -5.72 -23.26 -16.30
N ASP A 107 -6.01 -23.04 -15.01
CA ASP A 107 -6.15 -24.10 -13.99
C ASP A 107 -7.57 -24.66 -13.89
N MET A 108 -8.51 -24.18 -14.73
CA MET A 108 -9.79 -24.87 -14.88
C MET A 108 -9.52 -26.21 -15.56
N LEU A 109 -9.63 -27.31 -14.80
CA LEU A 109 -9.63 -28.66 -15.34
C LEU A 109 -10.64 -28.70 -16.51
N PRO A 110 -10.25 -29.18 -17.69
CA PRO A 110 -11.16 -29.26 -18.81
C PRO A 110 -12.37 -30.11 -18.41
N ALA A 111 -13.57 -29.55 -18.58
CA ALA A 111 -14.80 -30.33 -18.47
C ALA A 111 -14.66 -31.53 -19.40
N GLU A 112 -14.81 -32.74 -18.85
CA GLU A 112 -14.58 -33.98 -19.58
C GLU A 112 -15.25 -33.93 -20.97
N PRO A 113 -14.54 -34.25 -22.06
CA PRO A 113 -15.15 -34.21 -23.38
C PRO A 113 -16.26 -35.27 -23.45
N MET A 114 -17.47 -34.84 -23.84
CA MET A 114 -18.59 -35.74 -24.08
C MET A 114 -18.17 -36.88 -25.02
N PRO A 115 -18.62 -38.13 -24.78
CA PRO A 115 -18.20 -39.26 -25.58
C PRO A 115 -18.66 -39.07 -27.03
N ALA A 116 -17.68 -39.00 -27.95
CA ALA A 116 -17.93 -38.90 -29.38
C ALA A 116 -18.68 -40.14 -29.87
N GLU A 117 -19.80 -39.92 -30.56
CA GLU A 117 -20.61 -40.96 -31.17
C GLU A 117 -19.78 -41.71 -32.23
N ARG A 118 -19.48 -42.99 -31.95
CA ARG A 118 -18.66 -43.82 -32.84
C ARG A 118 -19.47 -44.22 -34.08
N ARG A 119 -19.20 -43.58 -35.22
CA ARG A 119 -19.69 -44.02 -36.53
C ARG A 119 -18.93 -45.30 -36.94
N ARG A 120 -19.62 -46.45 -36.99
CA ARG A 120 -19.05 -47.71 -37.50
C ARG A 120 -18.87 -47.60 -39.02
N VAL A 121 -17.66 -47.87 -39.50
CA VAL A 121 -17.33 -48.00 -40.92
C VAL A 121 -17.19 -49.48 -41.24
N GLY A 122 -17.99 -49.97 -42.18
CA GLY A 122 -17.80 -51.26 -42.85
C GLY A 122 -18.96 -52.24 -42.68
N GLU A 123 -19.82 -52.33 -43.70
CA GLU A 123 -20.41 -53.61 -44.11
C GLU A 123 -20.47 -53.59 -45.65
N ALA A 124 -19.61 -54.42 -46.25
CA ALA A 124 -19.73 -54.81 -47.65
C ALA A 124 -20.47 -56.15 -47.68
N ASP A 125 -21.34 -56.37 -48.67
CA ASP A 125 -21.38 -57.62 -49.44
C ASP A 125 -22.33 -57.50 -50.65
N ASP A 126 -21.86 -58.07 -51.75
CA ASP A 126 -22.47 -58.27 -53.07
C ASP A 126 -23.82 -59.03 -53.07
N VAL A 127 -24.67 -58.72 -54.07
CA VAL A 127 -25.31 -59.62 -55.08
C VAL A 127 -26.12 -58.77 -56.08
#